data_AF-A0A4Q4WCM7-F1
#
_entry.id   AF-A0A4Q4WCM7-F1
#
_cell.length_a   1.000
_cell.length_b   1.000
_cell.length_c   1.000
_cell.angle_alpha   90.00
_cell.angle_beta   90.00
_cell.angle_gamma   90.00
#
_symmetry.space_group_name_H-M   'P 1'
#
loop_
_entity.id
_entity.type
_entity.pdbx_description
1 polymer ?
#
loop_
_entity_poly.entity_id
_entity_poly.type
_entity_poly.pdbx_seq_one_letter_code
_entity_poly.pdbx_strand_id
1 'polypeptide(L)'
;MQRDTDLAFRDIHETLDAMLVNIKDINSHVIESSGITGKALDLRFLTYSDAASDLVLHLAERGAHIGETNYVAVSYTWQKFDPVTNAEAVSRYMISTSDGSIRKARSQDAVLHRAVQFAKANDAPFIWIDNDCIDQADPVDVEQHLHIVHEIFYQSRHAIGLLSFHIVHESQVDSIRYIHEGTCLEELSRLPEDGLPKALDIARKMMRGLRLFATISADKWFSRTWTFMERLSAPHMRLLLPCEPLLSVDNTNPVAHAELELSLMRLQQLLKRLKNAHYNPSHGDASFVRQDTHQLIGEIISRLEFLLSSRFLVEFKTPPWRQALTLRHVTNIFKHIEQCDNTVLSDRLLILGYLCGFSRRLETTKMNHYQYGYSTSAIVLLLMNGWLQPLYEKGGGTFLWNHTLGEVLADWSCRGRNSRGGSTTSAQDSMEVVLRGQEHVTDDFSARVRLMFTFTGEIEK
;
A
#
# COMPACT_ATOMS: atom_id res chain seq x y z
N MET A 1 -15.91 2.10 -15.55
CA MET A 1 -14.73 1.82 -16.39
C MET A 1 -14.70 0.34 -16.72
N GLN A 2 -14.38 -0.03 -17.96
CA GLN A 2 -14.29 -1.45 -18.37
C GLN A 2 -12.87 -1.99 -18.17
N ARG A 3 -12.75 -3.26 -17.73
CA ARG A 3 -11.47 -3.95 -17.66
C ARG A 3 -11.16 -4.59 -19.01
N ASP A 4 -10.22 -4.00 -19.72
CA ASP A 4 -9.81 -4.32 -21.10
C ASP A 4 -8.28 -4.56 -21.17
N THR A 5 -7.68 -5.07 -20.08
CA THR A 5 -6.23 -5.29 -19.97
C THR A 5 -5.70 -6.36 -20.91
N ASP A 6 -6.57 -7.29 -21.30
CA ASP A 6 -6.24 -8.48 -22.08
C ASP A 6 -6.51 -8.29 -23.58
N LEU A 7 -7.01 -7.10 -23.96
CA LEU A 7 -7.29 -6.72 -25.35
C LEU A 7 -6.18 -5.81 -25.88
N ALA A 8 -5.84 -5.97 -27.15
CA ALA A 8 -4.97 -4.99 -27.81
C ALA A 8 -5.74 -3.70 -28.07
N PHE A 9 -5.04 -2.57 -28.17
CA PHE A 9 -5.69 -1.27 -28.39
C PHE A 9 -6.53 -1.21 -29.67
N ARG A 10 -6.12 -1.93 -30.72
CA ARG A 10 -6.92 -2.08 -31.95
C ARG A 10 -8.27 -2.77 -31.74
N ASP A 11 -8.33 -3.72 -30.81
CA ASP A 11 -9.55 -4.47 -30.52
C ASP A 11 -10.48 -3.68 -29.59
N ILE A 12 -9.93 -2.73 -28.82
CA ILE A 12 -10.69 -1.82 -27.95
C ILE A 12 -11.35 -0.69 -28.75
N HIS A 13 -10.63 -0.10 -29.72
CA HIS A 13 -11.06 1.13 -30.40
C HIS A 13 -11.49 0.93 -31.85
N GLU A 14 -11.19 -0.22 -32.46
CA GLU A 14 -11.41 -0.58 -33.88
C GLU A 14 -10.60 0.27 -34.89
N THR A 15 -10.53 1.59 -34.68
CA THR A 15 -9.82 2.56 -35.52
C THR A 15 -8.90 3.46 -34.70
N LEU A 16 -7.83 3.94 -35.33
CA LEU A 16 -6.88 4.83 -34.67
C LEU A 16 -7.52 6.18 -34.29
N ASP A 17 -8.40 6.70 -35.13
CA ASP A 17 -9.11 7.95 -34.87
C ASP A 17 -10.01 7.85 -33.63
N ALA A 18 -10.73 6.73 -33.46
CA ALA A 18 -11.52 6.49 -32.25
C ALA A 18 -10.65 6.47 -30.99
N MET A 19 -9.48 5.82 -31.04
CA MET A 19 -8.52 5.85 -29.93
C MET A 19 -8.04 7.26 -29.62
N LEU A 20 -7.72 8.05 -30.64
CA LEU A 20 -7.27 9.44 -30.48
C LEU A 20 -8.36 10.34 -29.88
N VAL A 21 -9.62 10.16 -30.28
CA VAL A 21 -10.76 10.86 -29.69
C VAL A 21 -10.90 10.48 -28.22
N ASN A 22 -10.83 9.19 -27.89
CA ASN A 22 -10.93 8.70 -26.51
C ASN A 22 -9.77 9.23 -25.63
N ILE A 23 -8.54 9.21 -26.13
CA ILE A 23 -7.37 9.79 -25.45
C ILE A 23 -7.58 11.28 -25.12
N LYS A 24 -8.12 12.06 -26.07
CA LYS A 24 -8.39 13.49 -25.86
C LYS A 24 -9.50 13.70 -24.83
N ASP A 25 -10.56 12.90 -24.88
CA ASP A 25 -11.67 12.96 -23.92
C ASP A 25 -11.19 12.64 -22.50
N ILE A 26 -10.44 11.53 -22.31
CA ILE A 26 -9.84 11.18 -21.02
C ILE A 26 -8.92 12.30 -20.51
N ASN A 27 -8.10 12.89 -21.40
CA ASN A 27 -7.20 13.97 -21.01
C ASN A 27 -7.93 15.27 -20.61
N SER A 28 -9.22 15.41 -20.93
CA SER A 28 -10.04 16.54 -20.44
C SER A 28 -10.40 16.42 -18.95
N HIS A 29 -10.23 15.23 -18.35
CA HIS A 29 -10.49 14.92 -16.95
C HIS A 29 -9.21 14.90 -16.08
N VAL A 30 -8.19 15.66 -16.49
CA VAL A 30 -6.91 15.72 -15.79
C VAL A 30 -6.96 16.76 -14.68
N ILE A 31 -6.59 16.34 -13.48
CA ILE A 31 -6.29 17.23 -12.37
C ILE A 31 -4.78 17.38 -12.26
N GLU A 32 -4.33 18.63 -12.15
CA GLU A 32 -2.96 18.91 -11.74
C GLU A 32 -2.88 18.83 -10.22
N SER A 33 -2.13 17.84 -9.74
CA SER A 33 -1.67 17.85 -8.37
C SER A 33 -0.66 18.99 -8.25
N SER A 34 -1.09 20.14 -7.70
CA SER A 34 -0.10 21.04 -7.10
C SER A 34 0.75 20.18 -6.16
N GLY A 35 2.08 20.27 -6.24
CA GLY A 35 3.02 19.37 -5.56
C GLY A 35 2.96 19.48 -4.03
N ILE A 36 1.85 19.03 -3.44
CA ILE A 36 1.51 19.18 -2.04
C ILE A 36 2.06 17.96 -1.31
N THR A 37 3.36 17.98 -1.03
CA THR A 37 3.84 17.30 0.17
C THR A 37 4.02 18.39 1.22
N GLY A 38 3.38 18.25 2.38
CA GLY A 38 3.54 19.19 3.51
C GLY A 38 2.60 20.40 3.58
N LYS A 39 1.46 20.43 2.86
CA LYS A 39 0.39 21.36 3.25
C LYS A 39 -0.31 20.83 4.50
N ALA A 40 -0.68 21.75 5.39
CA ALA A 40 -1.55 21.47 6.51
C ALA A 40 -2.87 20.88 6.00
N LEU A 41 -3.21 19.68 6.46
CA LEU A 41 -4.44 19.01 6.09
C LEU A 41 -5.62 19.61 6.85
N ASP A 42 -6.74 19.75 6.17
CA ASP A 42 -7.99 20.23 6.74
C ASP A 42 -9.02 19.09 6.76
N LEU A 43 -8.94 18.29 7.83
CA LEU A 43 -9.70 17.06 8.03
C LEU A 43 -10.78 17.24 9.09
N ARG A 44 -11.84 16.43 8.99
CA ARG A 44 -12.76 16.19 10.10
C ARG A 44 -12.24 15.00 10.92
N PHE A 45 -12.45 15.06 12.22
CA PHE A 45 -12.00 14.01 13.15
C PHE A 45 -13.14 13.56 14.04
N LEU A 46 -13.12 12.29 14.43
CA LEU A 46 -13.92 11.78 15.54
C LEU A 46 -13.17 12.03 16.84
N THR A 47 -13.84 12.63 17.81
CA THR A 47 -13.39 12.77 19.20
C THR A 47 -14.25 11.89 20.10
N TYR A 48 -13.63 11.33 21.14
CA TYR A 48 -14.32 10.53 22.15
C TYR A 48 -14.23 11.22 23.52
N SER A 49 -15.19 10.90 24.38
CA SER A 49 -15.21 11.32 25.79
C SER A 49 -14.54 10.26 26.67
N ASP A 50 -13.92 10.71 27.76
CA ASP A 50 -13.36 9.83 28.79
C ASP A 50 -14.43 9.20 29.68
N ALA A 51 -15.69 9.66 29.59
CA ALA A 51 -16.78 9.04 30.30
C ALA A 51 -16.96 7.58 29.84
N ALA A 52 -16.96 6.66 30.80
CA ALA A 52 -17.02 5.20 30.57
C ALA A 52 -18.28 4.71 29.83
N SER A 53 -19.27 5.58 29.60
CA SER A 53 -20.57 5.28 29.00
C SER A 53 -20.82 5.92 27.63
N ASP A 54 -19.92 6.76 27.11
CA ASP A 54 -20.22 7.54 25.92
C ASP A 54 -19.93 6.75 24.64
N LEU A 55 -21.01 6.16 24.10
CA LEU A 55 -21.08 5.58 22.75
C LEU A 55 -21.24 6.63 21.66
N VAL A 56 -21.28 7.91 22.05
CA VAL A 56 -21.44 9.04 21.15
C VAL A 56 -20.06 9.64 20.90
N LEU A 57 -19.59 9.49 19.66
CA LEU A 57 -18.42 10.19 19.16
C LEU A 57 -18.85 11.53 18.59
N HIS A 58 -18.01 12.55 18.73
CA HIS A 58 -18.28 13.86 18.15
C HIS A 58 -17.44 14.04 16.88
N LEU A 59 -18.08 14.40 15.77
CA LEU A 59 -17.43 14.71 14.50
C LEU A 59 -17.10 16.20 14.47
N ALA A 60 -15.82 16.54 14.57
CA ALA A 60 -15.35 17.91 14.42
C ALA A 60 -15.58 18.43 13.00
N GLU A 61 -15.90 19.72 12.88
CA GLU A 61 -16.05 20.38 11.58
C GLU A 61 -14.71 20.59 10.87
N ARG A 62 -14.81 20.74 9.55
CA ARG A 62 -13.69 21.20 8.74
C ARG A 62 -13.28 22.61 9.18
N GLY A 63 -11.99 22.88 9.18
CA GLY A 63 -11.38 24.14 9.64
C GLY A 63 -11.06 24.18 11.14
N ALA A 64 -11.61 23.27 11.95
CA ALA A 64 -11.39 23.27 13.41
C ALA A 64 -9.96 22.83 13.81
N HIS A 65 -9.34 21.95 13.02
CA HIS A 65 -8.08 21.28 13.35
C HIS A 65 -7.09 21.29 12.17
N ILE A 66 -6.93 22.45 11.51
CA ILE A 66 -6.04 22.59 10.35
C ILE A 66 -4.60 22.24 10.75
N GLY A 67 -4.01 21.25 10.05
CA GLY A 67 -2.64 20.81 10.27
C GLY A 67 -2.43 19.95 11.50
N GLU A 68 -3.50 19.48 12.16
CA GLU A 68 -3.39 18.53 13.25
C GLU A 68 -2.73 17.22 12.79
N THR A 69 -1.83 16.68 13.62
CA THR A 69 -1.09 15.44 13.36
C THR A 69 -1.28 14.41 14.46
N ASN A 70 -1.74 14.83 15.65
CA ASN A 70 -1.95 13.97 16.82
C ASN A 70 -3.29 13.22 16.73
N TYR A 71 -3.42 12.37 15.71
CA TYR A 71 -4.60 11.55 15.46
C TYR A 71 -4.22 10.12 15.07
N VAL A 72 -5.21 9.23 15.18
CA VAL A 72 -5.14 7.85 14.70
C VAL A 72 -5.79 7.73 13.32
N ALA A 73 -5.02 7.45 12.28
CA ALA A 73 -5.52 7.07 10.96
C ALA A 73 -5.84 5.57 10.93
N VAL A 74 -7.09 5.22 10.66
CA VAL A 74 -7.58 3.84 10.74
C VAL A 74 -7.75 3.24 9.34
N SER A 75 -7.00 2.18 9.06
CA SER A 75 -7.11 1.36 7.85
C SER A 75 -7.85 0.07 8.16
N TYR A 76 -8.90 -0.24 7.39
CA TYR A 76 -9.68 -1.47 7.55
C TYR A 76 -10.37 -1.88 6.24
N THR A 77 -10.97 -3.07 6.21
CA THR A 77 -11.77 -3.51 5.06
C THR A 77 -13.26 -3.22 5.30
N TRP A 78 -13.92 -2.55 4.34
CA TRP A 78 -15.32 -2.13 4.50
C TRP A 78 -16.33 -3.29 4.50
N GLN A 79 -15.96 -4.45 3.94
CA GLN A 79 -16.81 -5.65 4.00
C GLN A 79 -17.01 -6.08 5.45
N LYS A 80 -18.06 -6.86 5.74
CA LYS A 80 -18.41 -7.28 7.12
C LYS A 80 -17.14 -7.71 7.86
N PHE A 81 -16.72 -6.84 8.76
CA PHE A 81 -15.62 -6.97 9.66
C PHE A 81 -16.24 -7.73 10.81
N ASP A 82 -16.11 -9.04 10.78
CA ASP A 82 -16.61 -9.93 11.81
C ASP A 82 -15.40 -10.38 12.66
N PRO A 83 -14.91 -9.53 13.57
CA PRO A 83 -14.02 -10.05 14.58
C PRO A 83 -14.88 -10.96 15.44
N VAL A 84 -14.42 -12.19 15.63
CA VAL A 84 -15.03 -13.21 16.48
C VAL A 84 -15.20 -12.75 17.95
N THR A 85 -14.85 -11.50 18.27
CA THR A 85 -15.15 -10.82 19.53
C THR A 85 -16.64 -10.52 19.65
N ASN A 86 -17.40 -11.40 20.33
CA ASN A 86 -18.71 -11.15 20.96
C ASN A 86 -19.49 -9.92 20.40
N ALA A 87 -19.81 -9.95 19.11
CA ALA A 87 -20.39 -8.81 18.39
C ALA A 87 -21.77 -8.39 18.94
N GLU A 88 -22.41 -9.25 19.73
CA GLU A 88 -23.67 -8.95 20.42
C GLU A 88 -23.51 -8.00 21.62
N ALA A 89 -22.28 -7.83 22.16
CA ALA A 89 -22.00 -6.98 23.32
C ALA A 89 -21.35 -5.62 22.97
N VAL A 90 -20.85 -5.45 21.73
CA VAL A 90 -20.28 -4.17 21.29
C VAL A 90 -21.43 -3.23 20.93
N SER A 91 -21.55 -2.18 21.74
CA SER A 91 -22.66 -1.25 21.71
C SER A 91 -22.64 -0.35 20.47
N ARG A 92 -23.82 0.06 19.99
CA ARG A 92 -24.03 0.81 18.73
C ARG A 92 -23.43 2.22 18.83
N TYR A 93 -22.29 2.47 18.20
CA TYR A 93 -21.68 3.80 18.20
C TYR A 93 -22.56 4.79 17.42
N MET A 94 -22.74 5.97 18.00
CA MET A 94 -23.45 7.10 17.40
C MET A 94 -22.46 8.23 17.15
N ILE A 95 -22.72 9.05 16.14
CA ILE A 95 -21.91 10.22 15.80
C ILE A 95 -22.78 11.45 15.96
N SER A 96 -22.40 12.32 16.89
CA SER A 96 -22.91 13.68 16.99
C SER A 96 -22.11 14.57 16.05
N THR A 97 -22.82 15.43 15.33
CA THR A 97 -22.18 16.48 14.53
C THR A 97 -22.40 17.85 15.17
N SER A 98 -21.72 18.86 14.65
CA SER A 98 -21.75 20.25 15.12
C SER A 98 -23.11 20.92 14.99
N ASP A 99 -23.95 20.49 14.04
CA ASP A 99 -25.32 20.98 13.87
C ASP A 99 -26.29 20.42 14.94
N GLY A 100 -25.78 19.57 15.85
CA GLY A 100 -26.54 18.91 16.91
C GLY A 100 -27.25 17.63 16.46
N SER A 101 -27.15 17.25 15.19
CA SER A 101 -27.70 16.00 14.69
C SER A 101 -26.86 14.81 15.17
N ILE A 102 -27.58 13.72 15.49
CA ILE A 102 -26.99 12.46 15.91
C ILE A 102 -27.37 11.40 14.88
N ARG A 103 -26.38 10.75 14.30
CA ARG A 103 -26.56 9.66 13.32
C ARG A 103 -25.88 8.40 13.79
N LYS A 104 -26.30 7.26 13.26
CA LYS A 104 -25.55 6.02 13.42
C LYS A 104 -24.19 6.17 12.73
N ALA A 105 -23.14 5.60 13.33
CA ALA A 105 -21.86 5.51 12.64
C ALA A 105 -21.99 4.65 11.37
N ARG A 106 -21.26 5.03 10.33
CA ARG A 106 -21.23 4.28 9.05
C ARG A 106 -20.22 3.15 9.12
N SER A 107 -19.11 3.34 9.83
CA SER A 107 -18.17 2.28 10.16
C SER A 107 -18.78 1.27 11.12
N GLN A 108 -18.23 0.06 11.11
CA GLN A 108 -18.73 -1.04 11.92
C GLN A 108 -18.36 -0.83 13.39
N ASP A 109 -19.24 -1.20 14.32
CA ASP A 109 -19.06 -0.94 15.75
C ASP A 109 -17.72 -1.50 16.28
N ALA A 110 -17.32 -2.69 15.81
CA ALA A 110 -16.04 -3.27 16.20
C ALA A 110 -14.81 -2.48 15.69
N VAL A 111 -14.90 -1.86 14.51
CA VAL A 111 -13.83 -0.99 13.98
C VAL A 111 -13.69 0.24 14.88
N LEU A 112 -14.80 0.90 15.20
CA LEU A 112 -14.82 2.08 16.06
C LEU A 112 -14.34 1.75 17.47
N HIS A 113 -14.81 0.64 18.03
CA HIS A 113 -14.40 0.20 19.36
C HIS A 113 -12.89 0.02 19.47
N ARG A 114 -12.29 -0.74 18.54
CA ARG A 114 -10.86 -1.00 18.50
C ARG A 114 -10.06 0.28 18.28
N ALA A 115 -10.52 1.16 17.39
CA ALA A 115 -9.88 2.45 17.14
C ALA A 115 -9.91 3.35 18.39
N VAL A 116 -11.05 3.44 19.08
CA VAL A 116 -11.21 4.23 20.31
C VAL A 116 -10.35 3.67 21.45
N GLN A 117 -10.35 2.36 21.65
CA GLN A 117 -9.49 1.73 22.66
C GLN A 117 -8.02 2.00 22.41
N PHE A 118 -7.57 1.85 21.16
CA PHE A 118 -6.20 2.16 20.78
C PHE A 118 -5.88 3.64 20.95
N ALA A 119 -6.77 4.54 20.56
CA ALA A 119 -6.58 5.98 20.71
C ALA A 119 -6.44 6.38 22.19
N LYS A 120 -7.31 5.85 23.07
CA LYS A 120 -7.24 6.03 24.52
C LYS A 120 -5.92 5.54 25.10
N ALA A 121 -5.45 4.38 24.67
CA ALA A 121 -4.19 3.80 25.14
C ALA A 121 -2.93 4.57 24.72
N ASN A 122 -3.04 5.41 23.69
CA ASN A 122 -1.93 6.15 23.10
C ASN A 122 -2.11 7.67 23.26
N ASP A 123 -3.01 8.13 24.14
CA ASP A 123 -3.31 9.54 24.39
C ASP A 123 -3.58 10.35 23.10
N ALA A 124 -4.26 9.73 22.14
CA ALA A 124 -4.59 10.33 20.86
C ALA A 124 -6.03 10.87 20.88
N PRO A 125 -6.24 12.20 20.90
CA PRO A 125 -7.58 12.79 21.07
C PRO A 125 -8.48 12.64 19.84
N PHE A 126 -7.89 12.40 18.67
CA PHE A 126 -8.57 12.39 17.39
C PHE A 126 -8.42 11.05 16.67
N ILE A 127 -9.48 10.63 15.99
CA ILE A 127 -9.51 9.45 15.14
C ILE A 127 -10.00 9.86 13.76
N TRP A 128 -9.29 9.44 12.72
CA TRP A 128 -9.70 9.59 11.34
C TRP A 128 -10.06 8.24 10.74
N ILE A 129 -11.29 8.12 10.25
CA ILE A 129 -11.82 6.94 9.55
C ILE A 129 -12.54 7.42 8.30
N ASP A 130 -12.12 6.95 7.13
CA ASP A 130 -12.64 7.34 5.82
C ASP A 130 -14.18 7.38 5.75
N ASN A 131 -14.84 6.31 6.18
CA ASN A 131 -16.28 6.16 6.05
C ASN A 131 -17.07 7.12 6.96
N ASP A 132 -16.50 7.58 8.07
CA ASP A 132 -17.21 8.47 9.02
C ASP A 132 -16.71 9.92 9.01
N CYS A 133 -15.46 10.17 8.64
CA CYS A 133 -14.84 11.50 8.58
C CYS A 133 -14.97 12.16 7.20
N ILE A 134 -15.32 11.42 6.15
CA ILE A 134 -15.63 11.96 4.82
C ILE A 134 -17.16 12.07 4.67
N ASP A 135 -17.66 13.15 4.08
CA ASP A 135 -19.07 13.20 3.70
C ASP A 135 -19.28 12.38 2.43
N GLN A 136 -19.68 11.12 2.63
CA GLN A 136 -19.93 10.15 1.57
C GLN A 136 -21.07 10.57 0.61
N ALA A 137 -21.88 11.57 0.98
CA ALA A 137 -22.93 12.11 0.11
C ALA A 137 -22.42 13.25 -0.79
N ASP A 138 -21.27 13.85 -0.48
CA ASP A 138 -20.66 14.93 -1.27
C ASP A 138 -19.56 14.35 -2.19
N PRO A 139 -19.78 14.23 -3.51
CA PRO A 139 -18.80 13.68 -4.43
C PRO A 139 -17.53 14.55 -4.53
N VAL A 140 -17.62 15.86 -4.26
CA VAL A 140 -16.44 16.75 -4.26
C VAL A 140 -15.55 16.43 -3.07
N ASP A 141 -16.16 16.24 -1.90
CA ASP A 141 -15.45 15.89 -0.68
C ASP A 141 -14.82 14.49 -0.75
N VAL A 142 -15.53 13.53 -1.34
CA VAL A 142 -14.99 12.19 -1.66
C VAL A 142 -13.78 12.31 -2.57
N GLU A 143 -13.90 12.99 -3.73
CA GLU A 143 -12.79 13.14 -4.68
C GLU A 143 -11.58 13.83 -4.00
N GLN A 144 -11.80 14.91 -3.26
CA GLN A 144 -10.73 15.59 -2.51
C GLN A 144 -9.99 14.64 -1.57
N HIS A 145 -10.72 13.83 -0.80
CA HIS A 145 -10.12 12.89 0.15
C HIS A 145 -9.40 11.75 -0.55
N LEU A 146 -9.96 11.19 -1.63
CA LEU A 146 -9.29 10.19 -2.47
C LEU A 146 -7.91 10.70 -2.92
N HIS A 147 -7.77 12.01 -3.15
CA HIS A 147 -6.50 12.60 -3.54
C HIS A 147 -5.49 12.87 -2.40
N ILE A 148 -5.90 12.77 -1.13
CA ILE A 148 -5.01 13.07 0.00
C ILE A 148 -4.87 11.93 1.01
N VAL A 149 -5.52 10.77 0.80
CA VAL A 149 -5.44 9.62 1.74
C VAL A 149 -3.99 9.26 2.09
N HIS A 150 -3.10 9.22 1.11
CA HIS A 150 -1.66 8.95 1.34
C HIS A 150 -1.02 9.95 2.32
N GLU A 151 -1.36 11.24 2.25
CA GLU A 151 -0.87 12.26 3.18
C GLU A 151 -1.52 12.13 4.56
N ILE A 152 -2.80 11.74 4.64
CA ILE A 152 -3.48 11.49 5.91
C ILE A 152 -2.73 10.41 6.70
N PHE A 153 -2.46 9.26 6.08
CA PHE A 153 -1.71 8.19 6.75
C PHE A 153 -0.26 8.60 7.04
N TYR A 154 0.39 9.31 6.13
CA TYR A 154 1.77 9.75 6.31
C TYR A 154 1.94 10.76 7.45
N GLN A 155 1.03 11.74 7.58
CA GLN A 155 1.11 12.81 8.58
C GLN A 155 0.52 12.43 9.94
N SER A 156 -0.28 11.36 10.01
CA SER A 156 -0.79 10.87 11.29
C SER A 156 0.35 10.50 12.25
N ARG A 157 0.17 10.80 13.54
CA ARG A 157 1.06 10.32 14.60
C ARG A 157 0.95 8.81 14.75
N HIS A 158 -0.24 8.28 14.53
CA HIS A 158 -0.51 6.86 14.60
C HIS A 158 -1.31 6.40 13.39
N ALA A 159 -0.78 5.43 12.65
CA ALA A 159 -1.52 4.67 11.67
C ALA A 159 -1.76 3.24 12.18
N ILE A 160 -2.98 2.75 12.05
CA ILE A 160 -3.33 1.36 12.40
C ILE A 160 -3.98 0.63 11.24
N GLY A 161 -3.62 -0.64 11.07
CA GLY A 161 -4.30 -1.58 10.18
C GLY A 161 -5.08 -2.59 11.03
N LEU A 162 -6.41 -2.56 10.94
CA LEU A 162 -7.26 -3.47 11.68
C LEU A 162 -7.43 -4.79 10.92
N LEU A 163 -6.76 -5.84 11.39
CA LEU A 163 -6.90 -7.18 10.83
C LEU A 163 -8.11 -7.90 11.44
N SER A 164 -8.68 -8.82 10.67
CA SER A 164 -9.77 -9.72 11.05
C SER A 164 -9.28 -11.06 11.61
N PHE A 165 -8.00 -11.41 11.38
CA PHE A 165 -7.40 -12.61 11.92
C PHE A 165 -7.44 -12.63 13.46
N HIS A 166 -8.22 -13.54 14.03
CA HIS A 166 -8.45 -13.66 15.47
C HIS A 166 -7.45 -14.62 16.13
N ILE A 167 -6.87 -14.18 17.25
CA ILE A 167 -5.92 -14.96 18.04
C ILE A 167 -6.68 -15.67 19.17
N VAL A 168 -6.69 -16.99 19.11
CA VAL A 168 -7.50 -17.87 19.99
C VAL A 168 -6.64 -18.54 21.06
N HIS A 169 -5.33 -18.66 20.84
CA HIS A 169 -4.44 -19.39 21.73
C HIS A 169 -3.21 -18.57 22.13
N GLU A 170 -2.79 -18.68 23.40
CA GLU A 170 -1.56 -18.06 23.93
C GLU A 170 -0.32 -18.44 23.11
N SER A 171 -0.23 -19.71 22.70
CA SER A 171 0.87 -20.19 21.86
C SER A 171 1.01 -19.47 20.50
N GLN A 172 -0.08 -18.87 20.00
CA GLN A 172 -0.03 -18.01 18.80
C GLN A 172 0.58 -16.65 19.14
N VAL A 173 0.18 -16.03 20.26
CA VAL A 173 0.77 -14.79 20.79
C VAL A 173 2.28 -14.97 20.96
N ASP A 174 2.70 -16.03 21.63
CA ASP A 174 4.11 -16.35 21.86
C ASP A 174 4.87 -16.52 20.54
N SER A 175 4.30 -17.27 19.60
CA SER A 175 4.93 -17.50 18.29
C SER A 175 5.08 -16.20 17.49
N ILE A 176 4.11 -15.31 17.58
CA ILE A 176 4.16 -14.01 16.91
C ILE A 176 5.22 -13.12 17.56
N ARG A 177 5.20 -12.97 18.89
CA ARG A 177 6.20 -12.18 19.64
C ARG A 177 7.61 -12.69 19.39
N TYR A 178 7.80 -14.01 19.46
CA TYR A 178 9.09 -14.67 19.23
C TYR A 178 9.73 -14.31 17.88
N ILE A 179 8.91 -14.17 16.82
CA ILE A 179 9.37 -13.69 15.51
C ILE A 179 9.48 -12.16 15.47
N HIS A 180 8.43 -11.45 15.87
CA HIS A 180 8.31 -9.99 15.76
C HIS A 180 9.39 -9.23 16.51
N GLU A 181 9.76 -9.71 17.70
CA GLU A 181 10.82 -9.15 18.54
C GLU A 181 12.22 -9.59 18.08
N GLY A 182 12.29 -10.61 17.20
CA GLY A 182 13.55 -11.17 16.71
C GLY A 182 14.28 -12.04 17.74
N THR A 183 13.59 -12.49 18.78
CA THR A 183 14.10 -13.41 19.81
C THR A 183 14.67 -14.68 19.17
N CYS A 184 14.04 -15.18 18.11
CA CYS A 184 14.55 -16.32 17.35
C CYS A 184 15.99 -16.13 16.84
N LEU A 185 16.32 -14.94 16.33
CA LEU A 185 17.66 -14.65 15.81
C LEU A 185 18.68 -14.45 16.94
N GLU A 186 18.25 -13.91 18.08
CA GLU A 186 19.11 -13.78 19.26
C GLU A 186 19.47 -15.14 19.85
N GLU A 187 18.49 -16.04 19.94
CA GLU A 187 18.72 -17.41 20.38
C GLU A 187 19.65 -18.16 19.43
N LEU A 188 19.46 -18.03 18.10
CA LEU A 188 20.35 -18.60 17.09
C LEU A 188 21.79 -18.08 17.24
N SER A 189 21.95 -16.77 17.46
CA SER A 189 23.28 -16.14 17.57
C SER A 189 24.03 -16.55 18.85
N ARG A 190 23.33 -17.06 19.86
CA ARG A 190 23.88 -17.53 21.14
C ARG A 190 24.02 -19.06 21.21
N LEU A 191 23.77 -19.78 20.12
CA LEU A 191 23.89 -21.23 20.10
C LEU A 191 25.36 -21.64 20.26
N PRO A 192 25.68 -22.54 21.21
CA PRO A 192 27.00 -23.17 21.26
C PRO A 192 27.15 -24.18 20.11
N GLU A 193 28.40 -24.48 19.71
CA GLU A 193 28.72 -25.35 18.58
C GLU A 193 28.16 -26.78 18.67
N ASP A 194 27.81 -27.25 19.87
CA ASP A 194 27.23 -28.56 20.18
C ASP A 194 25.72 -28.54 20.48
N GLY A 195 25.06 -27.38 20.33
CA GLY A 195 23.67 -27.13 20.72
C GLY A 195 22.57 -27.73 19.82
N LEU A 196 22.77 -28.88 19.18
CA LEU A 196 21.85 -29.46 18.19
C LEU A 196 20.38 -29.57 18.69
N PRO A 197 20.08 -30.06 19.91
CA PRO A 197 18.70 -30.13 20.40
C PRO A 197 18.04 -28.75 20.50
N LYS A 198 18.81 -27.73 20.88
CA LYS A 198 18.34 -26.34 21.00
C LYS A 198 18.13 -25.70 19.63
N ALA A 199 19.02 -25.97 18.67
CA ALA A 199 18.86 -25.53 17.29
C ALA A 199 17.57 -26.07 16.65
N LEU A 200 17.27 -27.36 16.87
CA LEU A 200 16.02 -27.97 16.42
C LEU A 200 14.78 -27.39 17.10
N ASP A 201 14.86 -27.04 18.39
CA ASP A 201 13.76 -26.36 19.09
C ASP A 201 13.49 -24.97 18.52
N ILE A 202 14.55 -24.19 18.27
CA ILE A 202 14.45 -22.87 17.63
C ILE A 202 13.84 -23.01 16.23
N ALA A 203 14.33 -23.94 15.41
CA ALA A 203 13.78 -24.20 14.07
C ALA A 203 12.28 -24.52 14.12
N ARG A 204 11.84 -25.35 15.09
CA ARG A 204 10.42 -25.66 15.30
C ARG A 204 9.60 -24.43 15.68
N LYS A 205 10.08 -23.59 16.61
CA LYS A 205 9.42 -22.34 17.00
C LYS A 205 9.34 -21.36 15.82
N MET A 206 10.43 -21.20 15.07
CA MET A 206 10.45 -20.36 13.87
C MET A 206 9.47 -20.84 12.80
N MET A 207 9.38 -22.16 12.58
CA MET A 207 8.41 -22.73 11.64
C MET A 207 6.95 -22.48 12.05
N ARG A 208 6.65 -22.52 13.35
CA ARG A 208 5.31 -22.17 13.87
C ARG A 208 5.01 -20.69 13.60
N GLY A 209 5.96 -19.81 13.92
CA GLY A 209 5.87 -18.38 13.63
C GLY A 209 5.68 -18.11 12.13
N LEU A 210 6.49 -18.72 11.26
CA LEU A 210 6.39 -18.59 9.80
C LEU A 210 5.00 -18.97 9.29
N ARG A 211 4.45 -20.11 9.74
CA ARG A 211 3.11 -20.55 9.35
C ARG A 211 2.04 -19.56 9.81
N LEU A 212 2.17 -19.04 11.02
CA LEU A 212 1.22 -18.09 11.58
C LEU A 212 1.26 -16.74 10.84
N PHE A 213 2.46 -16.21 10.54
CA PHE A 213 2.61 -15.03 9.69
C PHE A 213 2.03 -15.26 8.29
N ALA A 214 2.19 -16.46 7.72
CA ALA A 214 1.60 -16.80 6.43
C ALA A 214 0.06 -16.78 6.50
N THR A 215 -0.54 -17.31 7.56
CA THR A 215 -1.98 -17.24 7.78
C THR A 215 -2.47 -15.81 8.00
N ILE A 216 -1.76 -15.01 8.80
CA ILE A 216 -2.07 -13.58 8.99
C ILE A 216 -2.02 -12.83 7.66
N SER A 217 -1.04 -13.14 6.80
CA SER A 217 -0.89 -12.49 5.50
C SER A 217 -2.00 -12.82 4.50
N ALA A 218 -2.82 -13.83 4.79
CA ALA A 218 -4.00 -14.16 4.00
C ALA A 218 -5.24 -13.34 4.40
N ASP A 219 -5.15 -12.51 5.44
CA ASP A 219 -6.20 -11.58 5.80
C ASP A 219 -6.55 -10.65 4.62
N LYS A 220 -7.85 -10.40 4.43
CA LYS A 220 -8.37 -9.58 3.33
C LYS A 220 -7.77 -8.17 3.29
N TRP A 221 -7.32 -7.66 4.45
CA TRP A 221 -6.61 -6.40 4.51
C TRP A 221 -5.38 -6.38 3.60
N PHE A 222 -4.66 -7.49 3.42
CA PHE A 222 -3.49 -7.57 2.54
C PHE A 222 -3.84 -7.64 1.05
N SER A 223 -5.10 -7.92 0.69
CA SER A 223 -5.50 -8.04 -0.71
C SER A 223 -5.99 -6.73 -1.31
N ARG A 224 -6.50 -5.77 -0.52
CA ARG A 224 -7.10 -4.54 -1.08
C ARG A 224 -6.05 -3.55 -1.60
N THR A 225 -6.42 -2.84 -2.67
CA THR A 225 -5.53 -1.84 -3.28
C THR A 225 -5.37 -0.59 -2.39
N TRP A 226 -6.45 -0.17 -1.70
CA TRP A 226 -6.41 0.97 -0.79
C TRP A 226 -5.49 0.74 0.41
N THR A 227 -5.66 -0.39 1.10
CA THR A 227 -4.81 -0.78 2.23
C THR A 227 -3.34 -0.94 1.83
N PHE A 228 -3.08 -1.42 0.60
CA PHE A 228 -1.73 -1.45 0.03
C PHE A 228 -1.11 -0.06 -0.02
N MET A 229 -1.84 0.95 -0.50
CA MET A 229 -1.36 2.35 -0.57
C MET A 229 -1.21 2.98 0.82
N GLU A 230 -2.17 2.77 1.71
CA GLU A 230 -2.14 3.30 3.09
C GLU A 230 -0.92 2.76 3.85
N ARG A 231 -0.65 1.45 3.71
CA ARG A 231 0.53 0.80 4.26
C ARG A 231 1.84 1.40 3.75
N LEU A 232 1.92 1.69 2.45
CA LEU A 232 3.08 2.34 1.85
C LEU A 232 3.26 3.79 2.34
N SER A 233 2.16 4.42 2.72
CA SER A 233 2.12 5.81 3.22
C SER A 233 2.55 5.93 4.67
N ALA A 234 2.29 4.92 5.48
CA ALA A 234 2.66 4.91 6.88
C ALA A 234 3.63 3.77 7.22
N PRO A 235 4.95 3.98 7.06
CA PRO A 235 5.96 3.02 7.53
C PRO A 235 5.86 2.73 9.04
N HIS A 236 5.32 3.69 9.80
CA HIS A 236 5.08 3.59 11.24
C HIS A 236 3.78 2.85 11.60
N MET A 237 3.03 2.33 10.61
CA MET A 237 1.76 1.65 10.83
C MET A 237 1.92 0.42 11.73
N ARG A 238 0.91 0.21 12.57
CA ARG A 238 0.77 -0.93 13.47
C ARG A 238 -0.42 -1.77 13.08
N LEU A 239 -0.23 -3.05 12.83
CA LEU A 239 -1.32 -3.97 12.54
C LEU A 239 -1.87 -4.53 13.84
N LEU A 240 -3.18 -4.40 14.07
CA LEU A 240 -3.83 -4.88 15.29
C LEU A 240 -4.58 -6.18 14.99
N LEU A 241 -4.32 -7.20 15.80
CA LEU A 241 -4.97 -8.51 15.72
C LEU A 241 -5.80 -8.73 16.98
N PRO A 242 -7.12 -8.97 16.85
CA PRO A 242 -7.95 -9.22 18.02
C PRO A 242 -7.52 -10.53 18.71
N CYS A 243 -7.53 -10.50 20.03
CA CYS A 243 -7.18 -11.61 20.92
C CYS A 243 -8.41 -12.02 21.74
N GLU A 244 -8.50 -13.30 22.08
CA GLU A 244 -9.48 -13.77 23.06
C GLU A 244 -9.27 -13.04 24.41
N PRO A 245 -10.32 -12.48 25.05
CA PRO A 245 -10.18 -11.66 26.26
C PRO A 245 -9.44 -12.35 27.42
N LEU A 246 -9.55 -13.69 27.50
CA LEU A 246 -8.90 -14.51 28.53
C LEU A 246 -7.37 -14.65 28.34
N LEU A 247 -6.83 -14.23 27.20
CA LEU A 247 -5.39 -14.28 26.90
C LEU A 247 -4.65 -13.00 27.34
N SER A 248 -5.38 -11.92 27.66
CA SER A 248 -4.80 -10.61 28.01
C SER A 248 -4.58 -10.46 29.53
N VAL A 249 -3.94 -11.45 30.16
CA VAL A 249 -3.62 -11.40 31.59
C VAL A 249 -2.24 -10.78 31.79
N ASP A 250 -2.10 -9.49 31.44
CA ASP A 250 -0.97 -8.72 31.93
C ASP A 250 -1.40 -8.03 33.25
N ASN A 251 -1.03 -8.64 34.38
CA ASN A 251 -1.51 -8.29 35.74
C ASN A 251 -1.13 -6.87 36.21
N THR A 252 -0.46 -6.07 35.38
CA THR A 252 -0.04 -4.70 35.71
C THR A 252 -0.98 -3.64 35.18
N ASN A 253 -1.93 -3.99 34.28
CA ASN A 253 -2.91 -3.06 33.76
C ASN A 253 -4.23 -3.78 33.46
N PRO A 254 -5.28 -3.69 34.32
CA PRO A 254 -6.54 -4.43 34.15
C PRO A 254 -7.39 -3.99 32.94
N VAL A 255 -6.89 -3.07 32.11
CA VAL A 255 -7.45 -2.64 30.81
C VAL A 255 -6.61 -3.19 29.65
N ALA A 256 -5.75 -4.19 29.89
CA ALA A 256 -4.85 -4.77 28.89
C ALA A 256 -5.61 -5.19 27.63
N HIS A 257 -5.32 -4.47 26.56
CA HIS A 257 -5.99 -4.54 25.27
C HIS A 257 -6.12 -5.98 24.77
N ALA A 258 -7.34 -6.36 24.36
CA ALA A 258 -7.61 -7.63 23.67
C ALA A 258 -7.05 -7.62 22.23
N GLU A 259 -5.86 -7.07 22.04
CA GLU A 259 -5.24 -6.80 20.74
C GLU A 259 -3.74 -7.08 20.82
N LEU A 260 -3.23 -7.88 19.88
CA LEU A 260 -1.81 -8.03 19.64
C LEU A 260 -1.37 -7.03 18.57
N GLU A 261 -0.26 -6.34 18.82
CA GLU A 261 0.29 -5.33 17.91
C GLU A 261 1.47 -5.86 17.09
N LEU A 262 1.40 -5.70 15.77
CA LEU A 262 2.50 -5.92 14.83
C LEU A 262 2.96 -4.59 14.22
N SER A 263 4.04 -4.02 14.75
CA SER A 263 4.71 -2.85 14.15
C SER A 263 5.42 -3.21 12.83
N LEU A 264 5.09 -2.49 11.74
CA LEU A 264 5.76 -2.65 10.44
C LEU A 264 7.23 -2.21 10.51
N MET A 265 7.56 -1.17 11.28
CA MET A 265 8.95 -0.75 11.49
C MET A 265 9.80 -1.86 12.12
N ARG A 266 9.26 -2.57 13.12
CA ARG A 266 9.96 -3.70 13.75
C ARG A 266 10.12 -4.86 12.77
N LEU A 267 9.10 -5.18 11.98
CA LEU A 267 9.23 -6.19 10.92
C LEU A 267 10.30 -5.79 9.90
N GLN A 268 10.43 -4.50 9.57
CA GLN A 268 11.47 -4.01 8.67
C GLN A 268 12.88 -4.13 9.28
N GLN A 269 13.03 -3.92 10.58
CA GLN A 269 14.27 -4.18 11.30
C GLN A 269 14.61 -5.68 11.33
N LEU A 270 13.61 -6.53 11.57
CA LEU A 270 13.75 -7.98 11.51
C LEU A 270 14.19 -8.44 10.11
N LEU A 271 13.57 -7.92 9.05
CA LEU A 271 13.95 -8.23 7.67
C LEU A 271 15.43 -7.89 7.38
N LYS A 272 15.91 -6.74 7.87
CA LYS A 272 17.33 -6.38 7.75
C LYS A 272 18.24 -7.37 8.48
N ARG A 273 17.85 -7.81 9.68
CA ARG A 273 18.59 -8.83 10.45
C ARG A 273 18.60 -10.18 9.74
N LEU A 274 17.48 -10.63 9.17
CA LEU A 274 17.38 -11.86 8.40
C LEU A 274 18.31 -11.85 7.17
N LYS A 275 18.30 -10.75 6.40
CA LYS A 275 19.20 -10.56 5.24
C LYS A 275 20.68 -10.65 5.63
N ASN A 276 21.05 -10.10 6.79
CA ASN A 276 22.42 -10.18 7.29
C ASN A 276 22.78 -11.59 7.79
N ALA A 277 21.82 -12.33 8.37
CA ALA A 277 22.03 -13.70 8.81
C ALA A 277 22.28 -14.67 7.65
N HIS A 278 21.82 -14.35 6.44
CA HIS A 278 22.03 -15.17 5.25
C HIS A 278 23.49 -15.14 4.75
N TYR A 279 24.29 -14.14 5.16
CA TYR A 279 25.67 -13.94 4.74
C TYR A 279 26.67 -14.49 5.79
N ASN A 280 26.81 -15.81 5.90
CA ASN A 280 28.03 -16.42 6.48
C ASN A 280 28.16 -17.94 6.19
N PRO A 281 28.65 -18.36 5.01
CA PRO A 281 29.03 -19.74 4.76
C PRO A 281 30.56 -19.85 4.71
N SER A 282 31.27 -19.62 5.82
CA SER A 282 32.72 -19.91 5.86
C SER A 282 33.21 -20.14 7.29
N HIS A 283 33.36 -21.42 7.63
CA HIS A 283 34.51 -22.06 8.28
C HIS A 283 34.09 -23.05 9.36
N GLY A 284 34.29 -24.33 9.09
CA GLY A 284 34.26 -25.37 10.11
C GLY A 284 33.70 -26.67 9.58
N ASP A 285 34.59 -27.63 9.39
CA ASP A 285 34.33 -29.04 9.13
C ASP A 285 33.29 -29.58 10.15
N ALA A 286 32.03 -29.70 9.75
CA ALA A 286 30.93 -30.09 10.63
C ALA A 286 30.24 -31.35 10.09
N SER A 287 29.99 -32.31 10.98
CA SER A 287 29.36 -33.61 10.68
C SER A 287 28.05 -33.49 9.88
N PHE A 288 27.75 -34.51 9.07
CA PHE A 288 26.58 -34.59 8.17
C PHE A 288 25.25 -34.17 8.84
N VAL A 289 25.01 -34.58 10.10
CA VAL A 289 23.77 -34.24 10.85
C VAL A 289 23.68 -32.74 11.21
N ARG A 290 24.82 -32.05 11.38
CA ARG A 290 24.85 -30.60 11.63
C ARG A 290 24.50 -29.84 10.35
N GLN A 291 24.95 -30.33 9.20
CA GLN A 291 24.68 -29.71 7.90
C GLN A 291 23.17 -29.64 7.59
N ASP A 292 22.42 -30.72 7.86
CA ASP A 292 20.97 -30.77 7.65
C ASP A 292 20.20 -29.75 8.50
N THR A 293 20.62 -29.55 9.76
CA THR A 293 19.94 -28.60 10.67
C THR A 293 20.24 -27.15 10.29
N HIS A 294 21.48 -26.85 9.92
CA HIS A 294 21.84 -25.53 9.40
C HIS A 294 21.11 -25.21 8.09
N GLN A 295 20.98 -26.19 7.20
CA GLN A 295 20.20 -26.04 5.97
C GLN A 295 18.73 -25.76 6.27
N LEU A 296 18.10 -26.53 7.16
CA LEU A 296 16.72 -26.32 7.57
C LEU A 296 16.50 -24.89 8.12
N ILE A 297 17.38 -24.42 9.02
CA ILE A 297 17.28 -23.06 9.58
C ILE A 297 17.45 -22.01 8.47
N GLY A 298 18.40 -22.21 7.56
CA GLY A 298 18.60 -21.34 6.40
C GLY A 298 17.34 -21.26 5.54
N GLU A 299 16.72 -22.38 5.21
CA GLU A 299 15.46 -22.43 4.45
C GLU A 299 14.31 -21.70 5.16
N ILE A 300 14.21 -21.85 6.48
CA ILE A 300 13.20 -21.13 7.28
C ILE A 300 13.43 -19.63 7.22
N ILE A 301 14.68 -19.19 7.37
CA ILE A 301 15.06 -17.78 7.28
C ILE A 301 14.72 -17.22 5.91
N SER A 302 15.11 -17.88 4.82
CA SER A 302 14.83 -17.42 3.46
C SER A 302 13.32 -17.35 3.18
N ARG A 303 12.53 -18.31 3.69
CA ARG A 303 11.07 -18.29 3.55
C ARG A 303 10.42 -17.17 4.36
N LEU A 304 10.92 -16.91 5.57
CA LEU A 304 10.45 -15.80 6.39
C LEU A 304 10.82 -14.46 5.77
N GLU A 305 12.05 -14.32 5.28
CA GLU A 305 12.50 -13.13 4.53
C GLU A 305 11.58 -12.87 3.34
N PHE A 306 11.34 -13.88 2.51
CA PHE A 306 10.45 -13.79 1.36
C PHE A 306 9.02 -13.43 1.76
N LEU A 307 8.48 -14.05 2.81
CA LEU A 307 7.12 -13.75 3.28
C LEU A 307 7.00 -12.30 3.76
N LEU A 308 7.97 -11.83 4.56
CA LEU A 308 7.97 -10.46 5.06
C LEU A 308 8.10 -9.46 3.92
N SER A 309 9.02 -9.66 2.98
CA SER A 309 9.22 -8.73 1.84
C SER A 309 8.09 -8.76 0.81
N SER A 310 7.43 -9.91 0.59
CA SER A 310 6.37 -10.02 -0.41
C SER A 310 4.99 -9.64 0.12
N ARG A 311 4.71 -9.88 1.41
CA ARG A 311 3.36 -9.71 1.97
C ARG A 311 3.23 -8.55 2.95
N PHE A 312 4.21 -8.33 3.82
CA PHE A 312 4.11 -7.34 4.89
C PHE A 312 4.79 -6.02 4.53
N LEU A 313 5.96 -6.11 3.90
CA LEU A 313 6.90 -5.02 3.72
C LEU A 313 7.21 -4.89 2.23
N VAL A 314 6.44 -4.07 1.53
CA VAL A 314 6.77 -3.77 0.13
C VAL A 314 8.11 -3.01 0.10
N GLU A 315 8.99 -3.37 -0.83
CA GLU A 315 10.38 -2.89 -0.90
C GLU A 315 10.50 -1.41 -1.31
N PHE A 316 10.04 -0.49 -0.48
CA PHE A 316 10.31 0.93 -0.65
C PHE A 316 11.01 1.46 0.59
N LYS A 317 12.27 1.90 0.42
CA LYS A 317 13.07 2.50 1.51
C LYS A 317 12.49 3.82 2.00
N THR A 318 11.77 4.53 1.11
CA THR A 318 11.01 5.76 1.37
C THR A 318 9.66 5.65 0.65
N PRO A 319 8.64 6.47 0.98
CA PRO A 319 7.40 6.45 0.23
C PRO A 319 7.65 6.61 -1.29
N PRO A 320 7.07 5.76 -2.16
CA PRO A 320 7.35 5.73 -3.60
C PRO A 320 7.29 7.10 -4.31
N TRP A 321 6.38 7.98 -3.92
CA TRP A 321 6.22 9.33 -4.48
C TRP A 321 7.35 10.31 -4.13
N ARG A 322 8.26 9.94 -3.23
CA ARG A 322 9.44 10.73 -2.86
C ARG A 322 10.73 10.16 -3.44
N GLN A 323 10.64 9.14 -4.30
CA GLN A 323 11.80 8.51 -4.92
C GLN A 323 11.98 8.97 -6.37
N ALA A 324 13.23 8.97 -6.84
CA ALA A 324 13.50 8.99 -8.26
C ALA A 324 12.99 7.68 -8.89
N LEU A 325 11.92 7.78 -9.66
CA LEU A 325 11.26 6.62 -10.25
C LEU A 325 11.90 6.26 -11.60
N THR A 326 11.83 4.97 -11.91
CA THR A 326 12.15 4.45 -13.24
C THR A 326 10.88 3.86 -13.82
N LEU A 327 10.78 3.73 -15.14
CA LEU A 327 9.63 3.06 -15.75
C LEU A 327 9.48 1.61 -15.25
N ARG A 328 10.60 0.93 -14.92
CA ARG A 328 10.57 -0.39 -14.26
C ARG A 328 9.88 -0.33 -12.89
N HIS A 329 10.10 0.74 -12.10
CA HIS A 329 9.40 0.93 -10.83
C HIS A 329 7.90 1.12 -11.04
N VAL A 330 7.51 1.94 -12.03
CA VAL A 330 6.10 2.14 -12.40
C VAL A 330 5.45 0.82 -12.80
N THR A 331 6.09 0.03 -13.68
CA THR A 331 5.59 -1.29 -14.09
C THR A 331 5.48 -2.26 -12.91
N ASN A 332 6.44 -2.25 -11.98
CA ASN A 332 6.39 -3.10 -10.79
C ASN A 332 5.22 -2.69 -9.87
N ILE A 333 5.03 -1.40 -9.64
CA ILE A 333 3.89 -0.88 -8.85
C ILE A 333 2.57 -1.27 -9.50
N PHE A 334 2.46 -1.07 -10.82
CA PHE A 334 1.29 -1.46 -11.60
C PHE A 334 0.97 -2.96 -11.43
N LYS A 335 1.98 -3.84 -11.54
CA LYS A 335 1.80 -5.28 -11.34
C LYS A 335 1.30 -5.63 -9.93
N HIS A 336 1.76 -4.93 -8.89
CA HIS A 336 1.27 -5.15 -7.53
C HIS A 336 -0.19 -4.69 -7.39
N ILE A 337 -0.53 -3.51 -7.93
CA ILE A 337 -1.91 -2.99 -7.93
C ILE A 337 -2.85 -3.96 -8.66
N GLU A 338 -2.42 -4.54 -9.78
CA GLU A 338 -3.23 -5.49 -10.54
C GLU A 338 -3.51 -6.81 -9.79
N GLN A 339 -2.62 -7.21 -8.88
CA GLN A 339 -2.78 -8.36 -8.00
C GLN A 339 -3.68 -8.07 -6.80
N CYS A 340 -3.97 -6.80 -6.51
CA CYS A 340 -4.84 -6.40 -5.43
C CYS A 340 -6.32 -6.42 -5.84
N ASP A 341 -7.18 -6.77 -4.89
CA ASP A 341 -8.61 -6.61 -4.99
C ASP A 341 -8.97 -5.12 -5.08
N ASN A 342 -9.71 -4.77 -6.13
CA ASN A 342 -10.36 -3.47 -6.25
C ASN A 342 -11.67 -3.60 -7.00
N THR A 343 -12.76 -3.11 -6.43
CA THR A 343 -14.07 -3.08 -7.08
C THR A 343 -14.17 -1.94 -8.10
N VAL A 344 -13.36 -0.89 -7.94
CA VAL A 344 -13.37 0.30 -8.79
C VAL A 344 -12.03 0.41 -9.52
N LEU A 345 -12.05 0.33 -10.85
CA LEU A 345 -10.81 0.35 -11.65
C LEU A 345 -10.15 1.74 -11.66
N SER A 346 -10.92 2.83 -11.61
CA SER A 346 -10.35 4.18 -11.61
C SER A 346 -9.49 4.43 -10.37
N ASP A 347 -9.83 3.86 -9.22
CA ASP A 347 -9.02 3.89 -8.00
C ASP A 347 -7.61 3.30 -8.23
N ARG A 348 -7.47 2.29 -9.09
CA ARG A 348 -6.15 1.71 -9.40
C ARG A 348 -5.25 2.70 -10.13
N LEU A 349 -5.82 3.49 -11.05
CA LEU A 349 -5.09 4.54 -11.77
C LEU A 349 -4.69 5.67 -10.82
N LEU A 350 -5.62 6.05 -9.94
CA LEU A 350 -5.38 7.04 -8.91
C LEU A 350 -4.22 6.61 -7.99
N ILE A 351 -4.29 5.39 -7.45
CA ILE A 351 -3.26 4.82 -6.57
C ILE A 351 -1.94 4.67 -7.31
N LEU A 352 -1.94 4.26 -8.58
CA LEU A 352 -0.73 4.24 -9.40
C LEU A 352 -0.12 5.64 -9.50
N GLY A 353 -0.93 6.67 -9.80
CA GLY A 353 -0.50 8.05 -9.86
C GLY A 353 0.05 8.57 -8.53
N TYR A 354 -0.52 8.13 -7.40
CA TYR A 354 0.03 8.42 -6.07
C TYR A 354 1.38 7.77 -5.87
N LEU A 355 1.44 6.44 -5.95
CA LEU A 355 2.65 5.70 -5.70
C LEU A 355 3.77 6.09 -6.68
N CYS A 356 3.44 6.54 -7.89
CA CYS A 356 4.44 6.98 -8.85
C CYS A 356 4.74 8.49 -8.79
N GLY A 357 4.23 9.24 -7.80
CA GLY A 357 4.51 10.68 -7.68
C GLY A 357 4.12 11.50 -8.91
N PHE A 358 3.06 11.09 -9.61
CA PHE A 358 2.59 11.76 -10.82
C PHE A 358 1.99 13.13 -10.47
N SER A 359 2.43 14.17 -11.18
CA SER A 359 1.95 15.55 -11.01
C SER A 359 0.60 15.75 -11.67
N ARG A 360 0.26 14.95 -12.69
CA ARG A 360 -1.06 14.93 -13.33
C ARG A 360 -1.76 13.62 -12.99
N ARG A 361 -3.03 13.69 -12.62
CA ARG A 361 -3.88 12.53 -12.28
C ARG A 361 -5.23 12.65 -12.95
N LEU A 362 -5.96 11.54 -13.04
CA LEU A 362 -7.31 11.52 -13.61
C LEU A 362 -8.35 11.64 -12.49
N GLU A 363 -9.46 12.35 -12.76
CA GLU A 363 -10.62 12.43 -11.86
C GLU A 363 -11.26 11.07 -11.66
N THR A 364 -11.16 10.51 -10.46
CA THR A 364 -11.51 9.10 -10.21
C THR A 364 -13.01 8.85 -10.33
N THR A 365 -13.81 9.79 -9.81
CA THR A 365 -15.28 9.77 -9.89
C THR A 365 -15.78 9.90 -11.34
N LYS A 366 -15.18 10.77 -12.16
CA LYS A 366 -15.53 10.92 -13.59
C LYS A 366 -15.12 9.71 -14.41
N MET A 367 -13.92 9.21 -14.16
CA MET A 367 -13.37 8.05 -14.87
C MET A 367 -14.11 6.75 -14.54
N ASN A 368 -14.84 6.69 -13.42
CA ASN A 368 -15.67 5.53 -13.06
C ASN A 368 -16.95 5.41 -13.91
N HIS A 369 -16.85 5.60 -15.23
CA HIS A 369 -17.95 5.49 -16.18
C HIS A 369 -17.68 4.36 -17.20
N TYR A 370 -18.72 3.70 -17.71
CA TYR A 370 -18.56 2.55 -18.61
C TYR A 370 -17.97 2.93 -19.98
N GLN A 371 -18.01 4.22 -20.35
CA GLN A 371 -17.45 4.74 -21.60
C GLN A 371 -15.92 4.76 -21.64
N TYR A 372 -15.28 4.68 -20.47
CA TYR A 372 -13.82 4.68 -20.36
C TYR A 372 -13.27 3.26 -20.19
N GLY A 373 -12.26 2.95 -21.00
CA GLY A 373 -11.45 1.73 -20.89
C GLY A 373 -10.28 1.93 -19.94
N TYR A 374 -9.96 0.92 -19.14
CA TYR A 374 -8.88 0.97 -18.15
C TYR A 374 -7.50 1.07 -18.82
N SER A 375 -7.27 0.30 -19.88
CA SER A 375 -6.04 0.28 -20.66
C SER A 375 -5.70 1.64 -21.25
N THR A 376 -6.68 2.28 -21.89
CA THR A 376 -6.51 3.62 -22.50
C THR A 376 -6.25 4.68 -21.44
N SER A 377 -6.98 4.61 -20.32
CA SER A 377 -6.80 5.56 -19.20
C SER A 377 -5.41 5.45 -18.57
N ALA A 378 -4.88 4.23 -18.41
CA ALA A 378 -3.52 4.00 -17.92
C ALA A 378 -2.46 4.60 -18.87
N ILE A 379 -2.62 4.44 -20.18
CA ILE A 379 -1.71 5.03 -21.17
C ILE A 379 -1.76 6.56 -21.13
N VAL A 380 -2.95 7.17 -21.06
CA VAL A 380 -3.10 8.62 -20.92
C VAL A 380 -2.38 9.12 -19.67
N LEU A 381 -2.58 8.45 -18.53
CA LEU A 381 -1.92 8.77 -17.26
C LEU A 381 -0.39 8.74 -17.38
N LEU A 382 0.17 7.76 -18.08
CA LEU A 382 1.61 7.66 -18.30
C LEU A 382 2.15 8.69 -19.30
N LEU A 383 1.42 8.97 -20.38
CA LEU A 383 1.77 9.96 -21.40
C LEU A 383 1.83 11.38 -20.83
N MET A 384 0.80 11.76 -20.07
CA MET A 384 0.71 13.11 -19.50
C MET A 384 1.78 13.38 -18.43
N ASN A 385 2.30 12.32 -17.81
CA ASN A 385 3.41 12.39 -16.85
C ASN A 385 4.79 12.08 -17.48
N GLY A 386 4.86 11.93 -18.82
CA GLY A 386 6.13 11.78 -19.55
C GLY A 386 6.82 10.42 -19.41
N TRP A 387 6.13 9.40 -18.89
CA TRP A 387 6.67 8.04 -18.73
C TRP A 387 6.62 7.23 -20.02
N LEU A 388 5.73 7.60 -20.92
CA LEU A 388 5.73 7.15 -22.31
C LEU A 388 6.18 8.34 -23.15
N GLN A 389 7.41 8.30 -23.63
CA GLN A 389 7.86 9.21 -24.68
C GLN A 389 7.43 8.64 -26.03
N PRO A 390 7.10 9.44 -27.05
CA PRO A 390 7.03 8.91 -28.41
C PRO A 390 8.38 8.26 -28.71
N LEU A 391 8.43 6.95 -29.00
CA LEU A 391 9.64 6.38 -29.60
C LEU A 391 9.82 7.12 -30.93
N TYR A 392 10.88 7.92 -31.02
CA TYR A 392 11.28 8.57 -32.28
C TYR A 392 11.61 7.53 -33.37
N GLU A 393 11.79 6.27 -32.98
CA GLU A 393 11.84 5.14 -33.89
C GLU A 393 10.47 4.88 -34.51
N LYS A 394 10.41 4.90 -35.85
CA LYS A 394 9.23 4.55 -36.65
C LYS A 394 8.56 3.28 -36.07
N GLY A 395 7.38 3.43 -35.49
CA GLY A 395 6.56 2.30 -35.04
C GLY A 395 6.08 2.32 -33.59
N GLY A 396 6.39 3.35 -32.78
CA GLY A 396 5.86 3.44 -31.40
C GLY A 396 4.33 3.38 -31.31
N GLY A 397 3.63 4.12 -32.18
CA GLY A 397 2.16 4.05 -32.29
C GLY A 397 1.65 2.70 -32.79
N THR A 398 2.32 2.11 -33.79
CA THR A 398 2.00 0.76 -34.29
C THR A 398 2.19 -0.32 -33.23
N PHE A 399 3.23 -0.18 -32.41
CA PHE A 399 3.48 -1.07 -31.29
C PHE A 399 2.34 -0.95 -30.27
N LEU A 400 2.05 0.26 -29.78
CA LEU A 400 0.92 0.49 -28.87
C LEU A 400 -0.39 -0.06 -29.44
N TRP A 401 -0.70 0.21 -30.71
CA TRP A 401 -1.92 -0.22 -31.38
C TRP A 401 -2.15 -1.74 -31.36
N ASN A 402 -1.07 -2.51 -31.54
CA ASN A 402 -1.14 -3.96 -31.72
C ASN A 402 -0.90 -4.79 -30.44
N HIS A 403 -0.68 -4.14 -29.28
CA HIS A 403 -0.33 -4.82 -28.04
C HIS A 403 -1.33 -4.51 -26.93
N THR A 404 -1.40 -5.40 -25.96
CA THR A 404 -2.13 -5.19 -24.70
C THR A 404 -1.42 -4.19 -23.80
N LEU A 405 -2.10 -3.64 -22.79
CA LEU A 405 -1.45 -2.78 -21.78
C LEU A 405 -0.28 -3.51 -21.08
N GLY A 406 -0.45 -4.79 -20.75
CA GLY A 406 0.57 -5.59 -20.08
C GLY A 406 1.85 -5.73 -20.90
N GLU A 407 1.71 -6.01 -22.20
CA GLU A 407 2.84 -6.11 -23.14
C GLU A 407 3.53 -4.75 -23.32
N VAL A 408 2.76 -3.67 -23.44
CA VAL A 408 3.30 -2.31 -23.55
C VAL A 408 4.16 -1.97 -22.34
N LEU A 409 3.66 -2.19 -21.13
CA LEU A 409 4.40 -1.90 -19.90
C LEU A 409 5.63 -2.80 -19.70
N ALA A 410 5.60 -4.02 -20.23
CA ALA A 410 6.74 -4.94 -20.20
C ALA A 410 7.85 -4.49 -21.16
N ASP A 411 7.54 -4.29 -22.44
CA ASP A 411 8.55 -3.94 -23.46
C ASP A 411 9.11 -2.53 -23.26
N TRP A 412 8.25 -1.57 -22.92
CA TRP A 412 8.68 -0.18 -22.76
C TRP A 412 9.66 -0.01 -21.60
N SER A 413 9.48 -0.80 -20.53
CA SER A 413 10.42 -0.84 -19.40
C SER A 413 11.83 -1.29 -19.81
N CYS A 414 11.93 -2.10 -20.87
CA CYS A 414 13.20 -2.55 -21.45
C CYS A 414 13.82 -1.48 -22.36
N ARG A 415 13.01 -0.77 -23.16
CA ARG A 415 13.50 0.30 -24.06
C ARG A 415 13.99 1.54 -23.32
N GLY A 416 13.43 1.84 -22.15
CA GLY A 416 13.88 2.96 -21.29
C GLY A 416 15.35 2.88 -20.83
N ARG A 417 16.03 1.73 -20.99
CA ARG A 417 17.47 1.58 -20.72
C ARG A 417 18.38 1.94 -21.89
N ASN A 418 17.88 1.90 -23.12
CA ASN A 418 18.74 1.91 -24.32
C ASN A 418 18.90 3.29 -24.98
N SER A 419 18.21 4.33 -24.52
CA SER A 419 18.29 5.69 -25.08
C SER A 419 19.39 6.59 -24.48
N ARG A 420 20.31 6.03 -23.68
CA ARG A 420 21.60 6.69 -23.35
C ARG A 420 22.77 5.83 -23.86
N GLY A 421 22.97 5.80 -25.17
CA GLY A 421 24.20 5.27 -25.76
C GLY A 421 25.29 6.33 -25.81
N GLY A 422 26.43 6.12 -25.13
CA GLY A 422 27.60 6.99 -25.27
C GLY A 422 28.74 6.72 -24.29
N SER A 423 29.62 5.78 -24.66
CA SER A 423 30.99 5.53 -24.17
C SER A 423 31.20 4.74 -22.87
N THR A 424 31.94 3.66 -23.07
CA THR A 424 32.71 2.88 -22.11
C THR A 424 33.67 3.77 -21.30
N THR A 425 33.45 3.90 -19.99
CA THR A 425 34.47 3.80 -18.92
C THR A 425 33.82 3.98 -17.53
N SER A 426 34.23 3.12 -16.59
CA SER A 426 34.02 3.18 -15.13
C SER A 426 32.61 3.40 -14.60
N ALA A 427 31.95 2.27 -14.29
CA ALA A 427 30.82 2.23 -13.37
C ALA A 427 31.32 2.46 -11.93
N GLN A 428 30.97 3.61 -11.32
CA GLN A 428 30.57 3.67 -9.91
C GLN A 428 30.04 5.04 -9.42
N ASP A 429 30.22 6.15 -10.13
CA ASP A 429 29.75 7.46 -9.66
C ASP A 429 28.93 8.20 -10.72
N SER A 430 27.60 8.11 -10.64
CA SER A 430 26.64 9.01 -11.31
C SER A 430 25.23 8.78 -10.74
N MET A 431 25.09 9.00 -9.44
CA MET A 431 23.80 8.97 -8.74
C MET A 431 23.29 10.40 -8.60
N GLU A 432 22.91 11.03 -9.70
CA GLU A 432 22.13 12.27 -9.73
C GLU A 432 21.60 12.47 -11.16
N VAL A 433 20.50 13.20 -11.31
CA VAL A 433 19.77 13.47 -12.58
C VAL A 433 18.69 12.46 -12.98
N VAL A 434 17.58 12.41 -12.22
CA VAL A 434 16.20 12.34 -12.79
C VAL A 434 15.20 13.11 -11.89
N LEU A 435 15.47 14.38 -11.61
CA LEU A 435 14.42 15.36 -11.26
C LEU A 435 14.08 16.27 -12.46
N ARG A 436 14.88 16.25 -13.52
CA ARG A 436 14.69 17.06 -14.75
C ARG A 436 13.57 16.56 -15.69
N GLY A 437 12.83 15.50 -15.30
CA GLY A 437 11.67 15.06 -16.08
C GLY A 437 10.37 15.80 -15.74
N GLN A 438 10.31 16.46 -14.58
CA GLN A 438 9.11 17.15 -14.10
C GLN A 438 9.21 18.68 -14.14
N GLU A 439 10.42 19.24 -14.06
CA GLU A 439 10.64 20.69 -14.20
C GLU A 439 10.91 21.03 -15.67
N HIS A 440 9.96 21.73 -16.31
CA HIS A 440 9.95 22.14 -17.73
C HIS A 440 9.47 21.13 -18.78
N VAL A 441 8.37 20.42 -18.52
CA VAL A 441 7.55 19.89 -19.62
C VAL A 441 6.55 20.96 -20.05
N THR A 442 6.91 21.77 -21.05
CA THR A 442 5.97 22.66 -21.74
C THR A 442 4.95 21.85 -22.55
N ASP A 443 3.73 21.80 -22.01
CA ASP A 443 2.38 21.87 -22.58
C ASP A 443 1.85 21.05 -23.76
N ASP A 444 2.64 20.43 -24.64
CA ASP A 444 2.00 19.83 -25.82
C ASP A 444 1.74 18.32 -25.70
N PHE A 445 0.83 17.93 -24.77
CA PHE A 445 0.25 16.58 -24.73
C PHE A 445 -0.30 16.18 -26.10
N SER A 446 -0.93 17.12 -26.81
CA SER A 446 -1.43 16.91 -28.16
C SER A 446 -0.30 16.61 -29.15
N ALA A 447 0.86 17.27 -29.07
CA ALA A 447 2.03 16.92 -29.88
C ALA A 447 2.60 15.56 -29.52
N ARG A 448 2.62 15.15 -28.25
CA ARG A 448 3.10 13.80 -27.87
C ARG A 448 2.21 12.71 -28.44
N VAL A 449 0.89 12.88 -28.31
CA VAL A 449 -0.10 11.98 -28.92
C VAL A 449 0.07 12.01 -30.43
N ARG A 450 0.12 13.18 -31.06
CA ARG A 450 0.35 13.29 -32.51
C ARG A 450 1.64 12.60 -32.92
N LEU A 451 2.78 12.86 -32.28
CA LEU A 451 4.09 12.26 -32.58
C LEU A 451 4.08 10.74 -32.44
N MET A 452 3.36 10.21 -31.45
CA MET A 452 3.20 8.77 -31.28
C MET A 452 2.48 8.13 -32.48
N PHE A 453 1.58 8.85 -33.14
CA PHE A 453 0.72 8.35 -34.21
C PHE A 453 0.94 9.00 -35.60
N THR A 454 1.88 9.94 -35.78
CA THR A 454 2.08 10.62 -37.07
C THR A 454 2.83 9.77 -38.09
N PHE A 455 3.52 8.73 -37.64
CA PHE A 455 4.29 7.82 -38.51
C PHE A 455 3.52 6.56 -38.93
N THR A 456 2.26 6.41 -38.54
CA THR A 456 1.42 5.25 -38.93
C THR A 456 0.66 5.44 -40.25
N GLY A 457 0.86 6.55 -40.95
CA GLY A 457 0.26 6.83 -42.26
C GLY A 457 0.65 5.89 -43.40
N GLU A 458 1.42 4.82 -43.14
CA GLU A 458 1.69 3.74 -44.08
C GLU A 458 0.84 2.47 -43.84
N ILE A 459 -0.08 2.45 -42.87
CA ILE A 459 -0.90 1.27 -42.53
C ILE A 459 -2.32 1.28 -43.17
N GLU A 460 -2.70 2.36 -43.87
CA GLU A 460 -3.92 2.40 -44.71
C GLU A 460 -3.68 1.97 -46.18
N LYS A 461 -2.65 1.15 -46.44
CA LYS A 461 -2.48 0.39 -47.69
C LYS A 461 -2.21 -1.06 -47.36
#